data_AF-A0A8S3I2N6-F1
#
_entry.id   AF-A0A8S3I2N6-F1
#
_cell.length_a   1.000
_cell.length_b   1.000
_cell.length_c   1.000
_cell.angle_alpha   90.00
_cell.angle_beta   90.00
_cell.angle_gamma   90.00
#
_symmetry.space_group_name_H-M   'P 1'
#
loop_
_entity.id
_entity.type
_entity.pdbx_description
1 polymer ?
#
loop_
_entity_poly.entity_id
_entity_poly.type
_entity_poly.pdbx_seq_one_letter_code
_entity_poly.pdbx_strand_id
1 'polypeptide(L)'
;MATNGHNGLVKQNSKSTAIVEVNSLREDNQHVNPADHYGVTSDYSIHVDSNNTIYSNEYIESKYMYEMNHCEVDHRAQRVEIVPRKYQYNFRTQRQVQRTGVMLVGWAGNNGSTFTGATIANREKITWMRKEGEQFPNYYGSLTQSTTIRIGSDNEGKEVHIPFNTILPMLHPNDIVIGGWDINSANLYEAMKRAYVFDYELQEKLKPKMAEL
;
A
#
# COMPACT_ATOMS: atom_id res chain seq x y z
N MET A 1 43.33 -41.63 47.15
CA MET A 1 42.55 -41.99 48.34
C MET A 1 41.88 -40.74 48.86
N ALA A 2 40.60 -40.84 49.20
CA ALA A 2 39.65 -39.78 49.57
C ALA A 2 40.10 -38.99 50.83
N THR A 3 39.58 -37.82 51.22
CA THR A 3 38.23 -37.21 51.22
C THR A 3 38.43 -35.66 51.35
N ASN A 4 37.50 -34.70 51.22
CA ASN A 4 36.13 -34.54 51.71
C ASN A 4 35.46 -33.39 50.92
N GLY A 5 34.24 -33.61 50.45
CA GLY A 5 33.33 -32.57 49.96
C GLY A 5 32.10 -32.47 50.85
N HIS A 6 31.73 -31.25 51.22
CA HIS A 6 30.46 -30.74 51.78
C HIS A 6 30.53 -29.23 51.49
N ASN A 7 29.52 -28.46 51.11
CA ASN A 7 28.08 -28.57 51.15
C ASN A 7 27.53 -27.44 50.26
N GLY A 8 26.30 -27.56 49.74
CA GLY A 8 25.53 -26.38 49.35
C GLY A 8 24.78 -26.48 48.03
N LEU A 9 23.68 -27.25 48.01
CA LEU A 9 22.59 -27.00 47.08
C LEU A 9 21.95 -25.65 47.42
N VAL A 10 22.02 -24.68 46.50
CA VAL A 10 21.14 -23.50 46.52
C VAL A 10 20.30 -23.53 45.24
N LYS A 11 18.99 -23.71 45.43
CA LYS A 11 17.96 -23.55 44.40
C LYS A 11 18.01 -22.12 43.87
N GLN A 12 18.33 -21.94 42.58
CA GLN A 12 18.01 -20.70 41.89
C GLN A 12 16.59 -20.78 41.36
N ASN A 13 15.71 -20.00 41.97
CA ASN A 13 14.42 -19.63 41.43
C ASN A 13 14.44 -18.09 41.38
N SER A 14 14.81 -17.51 40.24
CA SER A 14 14.51 -16.10 39.97
C SER A 14 13.71 -16.01 38.68
N LYS A 15 12.41 -15.75 38.85
CA LYS A 15 11.56 -15.23 37.79
C LYS A 15 12.12 -13.87 37.42
N SER A 16 12.70 -13.75 36.23
CA SER A 16 13.02 -12.45 35.65
C SER A 16 11.79 -11.97 34.91
N THR A 17 10.95 -11.19 35.59
CA THR A 17 9.82 -10.47 35.00
C THR A 17 10.39 -9.22 34.36
N ALA A 18 10.44 -9.16 33.03
CA ALA A 18 10.76 -7.93 32.32
C ALA A 18 9.58 -6.95 32.51
N ILE A 19 9.82 -5.87 33.26
CA ILE A 19 8.91 -4.73 33.34
C ILE A 19 9.24 -3.85 32.14
N VAL A 20 8.32 -3.79 31.17
CA VAL A 20 8.40 -2.85 30.05
C VAL A 20 7.72 -1.56 30.50
N GLU A 21 8.50 -0.53 30.81
CA GLU A 21 7.99 0.82 31.00
C GLU A 21 7.64 1.41 29.62
N VAL A 22 6.34 1.56 29.36
CA VAL A 22 5.85 2.30 28.19
C VAL A 22 5.85 3.77 28.56
N ASN A 23 6.88 4.50 28.12
CA ASN A 23 6.83 5.96 28.12
C ASN A 23 5.81 6.40 27.07
N SER A 24 4.70 6.98 27.52
CA SER A 24 3.70 7.62 26.68
C SER A 24 4.34 8.81 25.96
N LEU A 25 4.58 8.65 24.65
CA LEU A 25 4.94 9.76 23.79
C LEU A 25 3.71 10.64 23.58
N ARG A 26 3.95 11.95 23.69
CA ARG A 26 2.97 13.03 23.63
C ARG A 26 2.17 12.99 22.32
N GLU A 27 0.87 13.23 22.43
CA GLU A 27 -0.05 13.46 21.31
C GLU A 27 0.26 14.80 20.65
N ASP A 28 1.13 14.80 19.64
CA ASP A 28 1.05 15.80 18.58
C ASP A 28 0.17 15.20 17.47
N ASN A 29 -1.05 15.74 17.33
CA ASN A 29 -2.01 15.41 16.28
C ASN A 29 -1.50 15.84 14.90
N GLN A 30 -0.47 15.15 14.40
CA GLN A 30 -0.26 14.99 12.96
C GLN A 30 -0.86 13.65 12.58
N HIS A 31 -1.66 13.62 11.53
CA HIS A 31 -2.23 12.40 10.99
C HIS A 31 -1.08 11.61 10.33
N VAL A 32 -0.24 10.95 11.14
CA VAL A 32 0.88 10.13 10.67
C VAL A 32 0.28 8.95 9.93
N ASN A 33 0.61 8.82 8.65
CA ASN A 33 0.19 7.64 7.90
C ASN A 33 0.96 6.46 8.52
N PRO A 34 0.31 5.37 8.94
CA PRO A 34 1.01 4.20 9.51
C PRO A 34 2.04 3.58 8.56
N ALA A 35 2.08 4.02 7.30
CA ALA A 35 3.13 3.73 6.32
C ALA A 35 4.48 4.45 6.55
N ASP A 36 4.55 5.43 7.45
CA ASP A 36 5.72 6.30 7.62
C ASP A 36 6.79 5.67 8.53
N HIS A 37 7.43 4.58 8.09
CA HIS A 37 8.67 4.13 8.73
C HIS A 37 9.80 5.10 8.32
N TYR A 38 10.45 5.76 9.28
CA TYR A 38 11.39 6.89 9.07
C TYR A 38 10.78 8.20 8.53
N GLY A 39 9.46 8.36 8.48
CA GLY A 39 8.85 9.60 7.97
C GLY A 39 8.98 9.77 6.45
N VAL A 40 9.24 8.68 5.72
CA VAL A 40 9.26 8.68 4.24
C VAL A 40 7.82 8.72 3.74
N THR A 41 7.40 9.89 3.28
CA THR A 41 6.07 10.15 2.73
C THR A 41 6.04 9.97 1.21
N SER A 42 4.85 10.00 0.61
CA SER A 42 4.64 9.72 -0.82
C SER A 42 5.28 10.73 -1.79
N ASP A 43 5.74 11.88 -1.29
CA ASP A 43 6.45 12.92 -2.04
C ASP A 43 7.97 12.69 -2.13
N TYR A 44 8.50 11.66 -1.45
CA TYR A 44 9.92 11.31 -1.55
C TYR A 44 10.25 10.67 -2.90
N SER A 45 11.40 11.06 -3.46
CA SER A 45 11.97 10.38 -4.63
C SER A 45 12.83 9.21 -4.21
N ILE A 46 12.55 8.02 -4.74
CA ILE A 46 13.37 6.82 -4.51
C ILE A 46 14.42 6.68 -5.61
N HIS A 47 15.68 6.47 -5.22
CA HIS A 47 16.81 6.28 -6.13
C HIS A 47 17.60 5.01 -5.74
N VAL A 48 17.83 4.14 -6.72
CA VAL A 48 18.60 2.90 -6.55
C VAL A 48 19.97 3.08 -7.20
N ASP A 49 21.02 3.15 -6.39
CA ASP A 49 22.39 3.20 -6.89
C ASP A 49 22.86 1.79 -7.32
N SER A 50 22.81 1.51 -8.62
CA SER A 50 23.19 0.22 -9.18
C SER A 50 23.64 0.34 -10.63
N ASN A 51 24.66 -0.43 -11.02
CA ASN A 51 25.09 -0.57 -12.42
C ASN A 51 24.01 -1.18 -13.34
N ASN A 52 22.98 -1.79 -12.76
CA ASN A 52 21.87 -2.39 -13.49
C ASN A 52 20.69 -1.45 -13.69
N THR A 53 20.74 -0.24 -13.12
CA THR A 53 19.64 0.74 -13.20
C THR A 53 20.17 2.06 -13.74
N ILE A 54 19.55 2.58 -14.79
CA ILE A 54 19.90 3.86 -15.40
C ILE A 54 18.68 4.78 -15.35
N TYR A 55 18.89 5.98 -14.83
CA TYR A 55 17.86 7.02 -14.76
C TYR A 55 18.12 8.07 -15.83
N SER A 56 17.10 8.35 -16.63
CA SER A 56 17.03 9.51 -17.52
C SER A 56 15.84 10.38 -17.13
N ASN A 57 15.66 11.53 -17.78
CA ASN A 57 14.47 12.37 -17.55
C ASN A 57 13.17 11.66 -17.94
N GLU A 58 13.21 10.78 -18.94
CA GLU A 58 12.02 10.15 -19.52
C GLU A 58 11.78 8.73 -19.01
N TYR A 59 12.84 7.97 -18.75
CA TYR A 59 12.77 6.54 -18.46
C TYR A 59 13.66 6.13 -17.28
N ILE A 60 13.22 5.07 -16.61
CA ILE A 60 14.04 4.22 -15.73
C ILE A 60 14.28 2.93 -16.50
N GLU A 61 15.54 2.60 -16.76
CA GLU A 61 15.92 1.36 -17.43
C GLU A 61 16.58 0.43 -16.41
N SER A 62 16.15 -0.83 -16.35
CA SER A 62 16.70 -1.81 -15.42
C SER A 62 16.98 -3.15 -16.06
N LYS A 63 18.11 -3.76 -15.69
CA LYS A 63 18.47 -5.12 -16.09
C LYS A 63 18.18 -6.09 -14.95
N TYR A 64 17.43 -7.14 -15.24
CA TYR A 64 17.05 -8.15 -14.25
C TYR A 64 17.34 -9.55 -14.78
N MET A 65 18.06 -10.35 -13.98
CA MET A 65 18.31 -11.76 -14.29
C MET A 65 17.23 -12.60 -13.61
N TYR A 66 16.26 -13.08 -14.39
CA TYR A 66 15.20 -13.95 -13.90
C TYR A 66 15.69 -15.40 -13.87
N GLU A 67 15.64 -16.03 -12.71
CA GLU A 67 16.03 -17.43 -12.53
C GLU A 67 14.78 -18.31 -12.44
N MET A 68 14.70 -19.33 -13.29
CA MET A 68 13.54 -20.22 -13.37
C MET A 68 13.97 -21.66 -13.65
N ASN A 69 13.33 -22.60 -12.96
CA ASN A 69 13.52 -24.02 -13.21
C ASN A 69 12.66 -24.48 -14.39
N HIS A 70 13.30 -25.10 -15.37
CA HIS A 70 12.61 -25.81 -16.44
C HIS A 70 12.49 -27.28 -16.06
N CYS A 71 11.27 -27.79 -15.99
CA CYS A 71 11.00 -29.14 -15.51
C CYS A 71 10.41 -30.00 -16.63
N GLU A 72 10.97 -31.18 -16.85
CA GLU A 72 10.41 -32.22 -17.72
C GLU A 72 10.08 -33.45 -16.89
N VAL A 73 8.87 -34.00 -17.06
CA VAL A 73 8.40 -35.16 -16.33
C VAL A 73 8.52 -36.39 -17.22
N ASP A 74 9.39 -37.32 -16.85
CA ASP A 74 9.48 -38.64 -17.46
C ASP A 74 8.69 -39.65 -16.62
N HIS A 75 7.46 -39.93 -17.06
CA HIS A 75 6.59 -40.92 -16.41
C HIS A 75 7.11 -42.36 -16.52
N ARG A 76 7.92 -42.69 -17.54
CA ARG A 76 8.47 -44.04 -17.72
C ARG A 76 9.64 -44.29 -16.78
N ALA A 77 10.52 -43.30 -16.63
CA ALA A 77 11.63 -43.35 -15.68
C ALA A 77 11.24 -42.97 -14.25
N GLN A 78 9.96 -42.61 -14.00
CA GLN A 78 9.47 -42.07 -12.73
C GLN A 78 10.35 -40.93 -12.20
N ARG A 79 10.79 -40.04 -13.11
CA ARG A 79 11.78 -38.99 -12.84
C ARG A 79 11.23 -37.63 -13.24
N VAL A 80 11.55 -36.60 -12.47
CA VAL A 80 11.42 -35.20 -12.89
C VAL A 80 12.81 -34.65 -13.10
N GLU A 81 13.09 -34.21 -14.32
CA GLU A 81 14.34 -33.53 -14.66
C GLU A 81 14.15 -32.04 -14.49
N ILE A 82 14.97 -31.42 -13.64
CA ILE A 82 14.90 -30.00 -13.31
C ILE A 82 16.17 -29.32 -13.78
N VAL A 83 16.05 -28.39 -14.72
CA VAL A 83 17.16 -27.62 -15.28
C VAL A 83 16.99 -26.15 -14.89
N PRO A 84 17.76 -25.63 -13.93
CA PRO A 84 17.78 -24.20 -13.62
C PRO A 84 18.26 -23.40 -14.83
N ARG A 85 17.49 -22.39 -15.22
CA ARG A 85 17.82 -21.48 -16.34
C ARG A 85 17.79 -20.03 -15.87
N LYS A 86 18.60 -19.19 -16.51
CA LYS A 86 18.61 -17.74 -16.28
C LYS A 86 18.22 -17.01 -17.55
N TYR A 87 17.37 -15.99 -17.41
CA TYR A 87 16.87 -15.18 -18.51
C TYR A 87 17.10 -13.70 -18.18
N GLN A 88 17.87 -13.01 -19.00
CA GLN A 88 18.08 -11.57 -18.82
C GLN A 88 16.90 -10.79 -19.43
N TYR A 89 16.22 -10.02 -18.59
CA TYR A 89 15.22 -9.04 -18.99
C TYR A 89 15.82 -7.64 -18.88
N ASN A 90 15.51 -6.80 -19.87
CA ASN A 90 15.76 -5.37 -19.82
C ASN A 90 14.40 -4.68 -19.76
N PHE A 91 14.08 -4.07 -18.62
CA PHE A 91 12.86 -3.30 -18.43
C PHE A 91 13.12 -1.82 -18.73
N ARG A 92 12.13 -1.16 -19.31
CA ARG A 92 12.10 0.29 -19.50
C ARG A 92 10.76 0.80 -18.99
N THR A 93 10.80 1.64 -17.96
CA THR A 93 9.63 2.23 -17.31
C THR A 93 9.59 3.73 -17.60
N GLN A 94 8.51 4.22 -18.18
CA GLN A 94 8.33 5.66 -18.41
C GLN A 94 8.11 6.39 -17.08
N ARG A 95 8.77 7.53 -16.91
CA ARG A 95 8.69 8.32 -15.67
C ARG A 95 7.48 9.23 -15.60
N GLN A 96 7.02 9.72 -16.75
CA GLN A 96 5.85 10.57 -16.82
C GLN A 96 4.57 9.74 -16.70
N VAL A 97 3.85 9.96 -15.60
CA VAL A 97 2.51 9.41 -15.39
C VAL A 97 1.54 10.09 -16.36
N GLN A 98 0.85 9.31 -17.16
CA GLN A 98 -0.07 9.81 -18.18
C GLN A 98 -1.43 10.17 -17.58
N ARG A 99 -2.09 11.18 -18.15
CA ARG A 99 -3.48 11.50 -17.80
C ARG A 99 -4.36 10.29 -18.14
N THR A 100 -5.08 9.80 -17.14
CA THR A 100 -5.80 8.53 -17.25
C THR A 100 -7.30 8.74 -17.05
N GLY A 101 -8.08 8.28 -18.03
CA GLY A 101 -9.53 8.18 -17.93
C GLY A 101 -9.95 6.76 -17.59
N VAL A 102 -10.95 6.61 -16.72
CA VAL A 102 -11.59 5.33 -16.39
C VAL A 102 -13.07 5.42 -16.77
N MET A 103 -13.52 4.48 -17.60
CA MET A 103 -14.92 4.36 -18.01
C MET A 103 -15.54 3.12 -17.36
N LEU A 104 -16.48 3.31 -16.45
CA LEU A 104 -17.12 2.24 -15.69
C LEU A 104 -18.42 1.78 -16.36
N VAL A 105 -18.56 0.47 -16.54
CA VAL A 105 -19.87 -0.14 -16.87
C VAL A 105 -20.56 -0.48 -15.56
N GLY A 106 -21.78 0.02 -15.35
CA GLY A 106 -22.45 0.02 -14.06
C GLY A 106 -22.01 1.20 -13.17
N TRP A 107 -21.81 2.38 -13.77
CA TRP A 107 -21.27 3.55 -13.09
C TRP A 107 -22.19 4.06 -11.96
N ALA A 108 -23.51 3.94 -12.13
CA ALA A 108 -24.51 4.30 -11.13
C ALA A 108 -24.88 3.13 -10.19
N GLY A 109 -24.08 2.06 -10.18
CA GLY A 109 -24.12 1.00 -9.17
C GLY A 109 -23.32 1.35 -7.91
N ASN A 110 -23.45 0.54 -6.86
CA ASN A 110 -22.84 0.81 -5.56
C ASN A 110 -21.32 1.09 -5.65
N ASN A 111 -20.59 0.28 -6.41
CA ASN A 111 -19.14 0.45 -6.55
C ASN A 111 -18.78 1.69 -7.38
N GLY A 112 -19.51 1.96 -8.47
CA GLY A 112 -19.23 3.09 -9.34
C GLY A 112 -19.51 4.43 -8.67
N SER A 113 -20.65 4.56 -7.97
CA SER A 113 -20.98 5.76 -7.21
C SER A 113 -20.03 5.95 -6.03
N THR A 114 -19.63 4.87 -5.36
CA THR A 114 -18.67 4.94 -4.23
C THR A 114 -17.28 5.31 -4.71
N PHE A 115 -16.77 4.67 -5.77
CA PHE A 115 -15.45 4.99 -6.33
C PHE A 115 -15.38 6.47 -6.74
N THR A 116 -16.39 6.95 -7.45
CA THR A 116 -16.45 8.34 -7.90
C THR A 116 -16.55 9.32 -6.72
N GLY A 117 -17.45 9.07 -5.77
CA GLY A 117 -17.62 9.91 -4.59
C GLY A 117 -16.37 9.93 -3.69
N ALA A 118 -15.72 8.78 -3.49
CA ALA A 118 -14.50 8.68 -2.70
C ALA A 118 -13.34 9.44 -3.36
N THR A 119 -13.21 9.36 -4.69
CA THR A 119 -12.20 10.13 -5.42
C THR A 119 -12.43 11.63 -5.31
N ILE A 120 -13.67 12.09 -5.46
CA ILE A 120 -14.01 13.53 -5.28
C ILE A 120 -13.72 13.97 -3.85
N ALA A 121 -14.17 13.21 -2.85
CA ALA A 121 -13.95 13.53 -1.45
C ALA A 121 -12.45 13.65 -1.12
N ASN A 122 -11.63 12.69 -1.56
CA ASN A 122 -10.17 12.73 -1.35
C ASN A 122 -9.50 13.90 -2.11
N ARG A 123 -9.90 14.16 -3.35
CA ARG A 123 -9.34 15.25 -4.17
C ARG A 123 -9.66 16.63 -3.58
N GLU A 124 -10.89 16.83 -3.13
CA GLU A 124 -11.37 18.11 -2.60
C GLU A 124 -11.23 18.21 -1.07
N LYS A 125 -10.67 17.18 -0.42
CA LYS A 125 -10.45 17.10 1.04
C LYS A 125 -11.74 17.32 1.84
N ILE A 126 -12.85 16.75 1.37
CA ILE A 126 -14.17 16.89 2.00
C ILE A 126 -14.20 16.07 3.30
N THR A 127 -14.21 16.75 4.44
CA THR A 127 -14.43 16.14 5.75
C THR A 127 -15.91 16.02 6.09
N TRP A 128 -16.26 15.14 7.01
CA TRP A 128 -17.64 15.01 7.52
C TRP A 128 -17.64 14.54 8.98
N MET A 129 -18.71 14.83 9.72
CA MET A 129 -18.85 14.39 11.09
C MET A 129 -19.47 13.01 11.17
N ARG A 130 -18.93 12.21 12.09
CA ARG A 130 -19.61 11.04 12.67
C ARG A 130 -19.78 11.25 14.18
N LYS A 131 -20.44 10.29 14.84
CA LYS A 131 -20.59 10.31 16.30
C LYS A 131 -19.23 10.31 17.01
N GLU A 132 -18.24 9.71 16.37
CA GLU A 132 -16.86 9.58 16.83
C GLU A 132 -16.00 10.82 16.55
N GLY A 133 -16.54 11.82 15.83
CA GLY A 133 -15.85 13.06 15.49
C GLY A 133 -15.69 13.28 13.99
N GLU A 134 -14.90 14.30 13.64
CA GLU A 134 -14.60 14.64 12.25
C GLU A 134 -13.79 13.53 11.57
N GLN A 135 -14.19 13.20 10.35
CA GLN A 135 -13.56 12.20 9.51
C GLN A 135 -12.89 12.87 8.31
N PHE A 136 -11.75 12.33 7.92
CA PHE A 136 -11.00 12.77 6.75
C PHE A 136 -11.10 11.73 5.63
N PRO A 137 -11.27 12.16 4.38
CA PRO A 137 -11.28 11.23 3.27
C PRO A 137 -9.88 10.61 3.12
N ASN A 138 -9.86 9.31 2.87
CA ASN A 138 -8.63 8.55 2.68
C ASN A 138 -8.86 7.43 1.65
N TYR A 139 -7.79 6.72 1.29
CA TYR A 139 -7.82 5.54 0.42
C TYR A 139 -7.52 4.25 1.18
N TYR A 140 -7.88 4.16 2.47
CA TYR A 140 -7.68 2.94 3.24
C TYR A 140 -8.34 1.73 2.57
N GLY A 141 -7.64 0.60 2.61
CA GLY A 141 -8.00 -0.60 1.85
C GLY A 141 -7.39 -0.65 0.44
N SER A 142 -6.79 0.45 -0.06
CA SER A 142 -6.00 0.41 -1.29
C SER A 142 -4.58 -0.08 -1.04
N LEU A 143 -4.19 -1.16 -1.70
CA LEU A 143 -2.82 -1.66 -1.66
C LEU A 143 -1.82 -0.57 -2.10
N THR A 144 -2.11 0.12 -3.21
CA THR A 144 -1.15 1.08 -3.78
C THR A 144 -1.05 2.36 -2.96
N GLN A 145 -2.14 2.81 -2.32
CA GLN A 145 -2.17 4.10 -1.62
C GLN A 145 -1.98 4.01 -0.10
N SER A 146 -2.14 2.83 0.51
CA SER A 146 -2.18 2.69 1.97
C SER A 146 -1.34 1.54 2.51
N THR A 147 -0.39 1.02 1.73
CA THR A 147 0.56 0.01 2.21
C THR A 147 2.01 0.41 1.95
N THR A 148 2.91 -0.29 2.62
CA THR A 148 4.36 -0.12 2.48
C THR A 148 5.02 -1.37 1.96
N ILE A 149 6.24 -1.20 1.45
CA ILE A 149 7.15 -2.28 1.12
C ILE A 149 8.47 -2.10 1.87
N ARG A 150 9.05 -3.20 2.36
CA ARG A 150 10.41 -3.21 2.89
C ARG A 150 11.42 -3.17 1.75
N ILE A 151 12.33 -2.20 1.77
CA ILE A 151 13.38 -2.06 0.75
C ILE A 151 14.76 -2.52 1.23
N GLY A 152 14.97 -2.59 2.53
CA GLY A 152 16.25 -3.01 3.11
C GLY A 152 16.32 -2.71 4.59
N SER A 153 17.55 -2.56 5.08
CA SER A 153 17.86 -2.12 6.44
C SER A 153 18.89 -1.00 6.40
N ASP A 154 18.87 -0.13 7.39
CA ASP A 154 19.89 0.90 7.57
C ASP A 154 21.18 0.36 8.21
N ASN A 155 22.14 1.24 8.48
CA ASN A 155 23.42 0.88 9.10
C ASN A 155 23.27 0.33 10.53
N GLU A 156 22.14 0.57 11.19
CA GLU A 156 21.82 0.05 12.53
C GLU A 156 21.06 -1.28 12.45
N GLY A 157 20.78 -1.77 11.24
CA GLY A 157 20.04 -3.01 10.98
C GLY A 157 18.53 -2.85 11.08
N LYS A 158 18.02 -1.63 11.27
CA LYS A 158 16.58 -1.37 11.35
C LYS A 158 15.97 -1.36 9.95
N GLU A 159 14.82 -2.01 9.82
CA GLU A 159 14.15 -2.17 8.54
C GLU A 159 13.66 -0.83 7.98
N VAL A 160 13.92 -0.58 6.70
CA VAL A 160 13.44 0.61 6.00
C VAL A 160 12.26 0.20 5.12
N HIS A 161 11.13 0.86 5.35
CA HIS A 161 9.92 0.71 4.57
C HIS A 161 9.57 2.01 3.87
N ILE A 162 8.99 1.91 2.67
CA ILE A 162 8.52 3.06 1.90
C ILE A 162 7.06 2.83 1.45
N PRO A 163 6.28 3.89 1.19
CA PRO A 163 4.93 3.74 0.63
C PRO A 163 4.97 3.04 -0.73
N PHE A 164 4.04 2.12 -0.98
CA PHE A 164 4.04 1.28 -2.19
C PHE A 164 4.04 2.09 -3.50
N ASN A 165 3.28 3.19 -3.54
CA ASN A 165 3.20 4.09 -4.70
C ASN A 165 4.48 4.90 -4.98
N THR A 166 5.52 4.81 -4.15
CA THR A 166 6.81 5.52 -4.35
C THR A 166 7.88 4.66 -5.05
N ILE A 167 7.66 3.35 -5.19
CA ILE A 167 8.63 2.41 -5.79
C ILE A 167 8.93 2.80 -7.25
N LEU A 168 7.89 3.18 -7.98
CA LEU A 168 7.94 3.65 -9.36
C LEU A 168 6.92 4.78 -9.55
N PRO A 169 7.05 5.61 -10.60
CA PRO A 169 6.03 6.61 -10.93
C PRO A 169 4.67 5.96 -11.18
N MET A 170 3.70 6.23 -10.30
CA MET A 170 2.37 5.65 -10.34
C MET A 170 1.28 6.72 -10.37
N LEU A 171 0.13 6.36 -10.94
CA LEU A 171 -1.05 7.20 -10.97
C LEU A 171 -1.64 7.38 -9.57
N HIS A 172 -1.90 8.63 -9.18
CA HIS A 172 -2.67 8.93 -7.99
C HIS A 172 -4.18 8.92 -8.32
N PRO A 173 -5.05 8.30 -7.49
CA PRO A 173 -6.47 8.20 -7.83
C PRO A 173 -7.19 9.54 -7.98
N ASN A 174 -6.71 10.60 -7.32
CA ASN A 174 -7.25 11.96 -7.48
C ASN A 174 -7.11 12.51 -8.93
N ASP A 175 -6.16 11.99 -9.71
CA ASP A 175 -5.89 12.44 -11.07
C ASP A 175 -6.68 11.65 -12.13
N ILE A 176 -7.43 10.63 -11.69
CA ILE A 176 -8.29 9.84 -12.56
C ILE A 176 -9.50 10.68 -12.98
N VAL A 177 -9.73 10.75 -14.29
CA VAL A 177 -10.98 11.27 -14.85
C VAL A 177 -11.96 10.10 -14.96
N ILE A 178 -13.07 10.16 -14.23
CA ILE A 178 -14.04 9.06 -14.15
C ILE A 178 -15.25 9.40 -15.00
N GLY A 179 -15.69 8.43 -15.81
CA GLY A 179 -16.96 8.44 -16.53
C GLY A 179 -17.50 7.01 -16.63
N GLY A 180 -18.56 6.82 -17.40
CA GLY A 180 -19.10 5.49 -17.60
C GLY A 180 -20.49 5.44 -18.18
N TRP A 181 -21.10 4.26 -18.07
CA TRP A 181 -22.46 3.96 -18.49
C TRP A 181 -23.17 3.16 -17.42
N ASP A 182 -24.49 3.34 -17.35
CA ASP A 182 -25.38 2.50 -16.57
C ASP A 182 -26.68 2.33 -17.35
N ILE A 183 -27.41 1.25 -17.08
CA ILE A 183 -28.75 1.03 -17.65
C ILE A 183 -29.80 1.90 -16.93
N ASN A 184 -29.47 2.39 -15.73
CA ASN A 184 -30.28 3.30 -14.95
C ASN A 184 -29.85 4.76 -15.21
N SER A 185 -30.81 5.65 -15.48
CA SER A 185 -30.55 7.07 -15.76
C SER A 185 -30.43 7.97 -14.52
N ALA A 186 -30.41 7.39 -13.32
CA ALA A 186 -30.18 8.12 -12.08
C ALA A 186 -28.77 8.75 -12.08
N ASN A 187 -28.67 10.02 -11.68
CA ASN A 187 -27.38 10.67 -11.44
C ASN A 187 -26.63 10.00 -10.27
N LEU A 188 -25.34 10.28 -10.14
CA LEU A 188 -24.51 9.63 -9.14
C LEU A 188 -24.88 10.00 -7.69
N TYR A 189 -25.54 11.14 -7.45
CA TYR A 189 -26.05 11.45 -6.11
C TYR A 189 -27.22 10.54 -5.73
N GLU A 190 -28.16 10.30 -6.64
CA GLU A 190 -29.25 9.35 -6.44
C GLU A 190 -28.74 7.91 -6.31
N ALA A 191 -27.75 7.53 -7.12
CA ALA A 191 -27.08 6.25 -7.02
C ALA A 191 -26.40 6.07 -5.66
N MET A 192 -25.68 7.09 -5.19
CA MET A 192 -25.01 7.13 -3.89
C MET A 192 -26.00 6.95 -2.74
N LYS A 193 -27.15 7.63 -2.78
CA LYS A 193 -28.23 7.44 -1.80
C LYS A 193 -28.78 6.02 -1.81
N ARG A 194 -29.00 5.46 -3.00
CA ARG A 194 -29.49 4.08 -3.19
C ARG A 194 -28.49 3.03 -2.72
N ALA A 195 -27.20 3.33 -2.77
CA ALA A 195 -26.13 2.40 -2.40
C ALA A 195 -25.98 2.23 -0.89
N TYR A 196 -26.39 3.22 -0.08
CA TYR A 196 -26.26 3.22 1.39
C TYR A 196 -24.83 2.96 1.90
N VAL A 197 -23.81 3.44 1.16
CA VAL A 197 -22.40 3.22 1.51
C VAL A 197 -21.81 4.38 2.32
N PHE A 198 -21.96 5.63 1.86
CA PHE A 198 -21.43 6.79 2.56
C PHE A 198 -22.33 7.24 3.71
N ASP A 199 -21.74 7.89 4.71
CA ASP A 199 -22.52 8.56 5.75
C ASP A 199 -23.35 9.70 5.16
N TYR A 200 -24.48 9.96 5.80
CA TYR A 200 -25.45 10.95 5.32
C TYR A 200 -24.84 12.34 5.07
N GLU A 201 -24.03 12.86 6.00
CA GLU A 201 -23.43 14.19 5.82
C GLU A 201 -22.46 14.23 4.62
N LEU A 202 -21.67 13.17 4.43
CA LEU A 202 -20.76 13.07 3.27
C LEU A 202 -21.56 13.03 1.96
N GLN A 203 -22.69 12.32 1.93
CA GLN A 203 -23.58 12.31 0.76
C GLN A 203 -24.07 13.73 0.41
N GLU A 204 -24.51 14.51 1.41
CA GLU A 204 -24.97 15.88 1.18
C GLU A 204 -23.83 16.82 0.73
N LYS A 205 -22.63 16.67 1.30
CA LYS A 205 -21.45 17.43 0.89
C LYS A 205 -20.99 17.11 -0.54
N LEU A 206 -21.14 15.86 -0.98
CA LEU A 206 -20.80 15.42 -2.34
C LEU A 206 -21.86 15.78 -3.39
N LYS A 207 -23.09 16.08 -2.96
CA LYS A 207 -24.23 16.35 -3.83
C LYS A 207 -23.97 17.36 -4.96
N PRO A 208 -23.33 18.53 -4.73
CA PRO A 208 -23.12 19.51 -5.80
C PRO A 208 -22.32 18.96 -6.98
N LYS A 209 -21.43 17.99 -6.75
CA LYS A 209 -20.62 17.35 -7.79
C LYS A 209 -21.29 16.10 -8.34
N MET A 210 -21.83 15.26 -7.48
CA MET A 210 -22.39 13.96 -7.86
C MET A 210 -23.73 14.08 -8.59
N ALA A 211 -24.47 15.18 -8.42
CA ALA A 211 -25.73 15.39 -9.13
C ALA A 211 -25.53 15.85 -10.60
N GLU A 212 -24.35 16.37 -10.95
CA GLU A 212 -23.98 16.75 -12.31
C GLU A 212 -23.51 15.56 -13.16
N LEU A 213 -23.29 14.40 -12.53
CA LEU A 213 -22.70 13.19 -13.10
C LEU A 213 -23.71 12.06 -13.26
#